data_AF-A0A643FBF2-F1
#
_entry.id   AF-A0A643FBF2-F1
#
_cell.length_a   1.000
_cell.length_b   1.000
_cell.length_c   1.000
_cell.angle_alpha   90.00
_cell.angle_beta   90.00
_cell.angle_gamma   90.00
#
_symmetry.space_group_name_H-M   'P 1'
#
loop_
_entity.id
_entity.type
_entity.pdbx_description
1 polymer ?
#
loop_
_entity_poly.entity_id
_entity_poly.type
_entity_poly.pdbx_seq_one_letter_code
_entity_poly.pdbx_strand_id
1 'polypeptide(L)'
;MCLIIKKPVGRQIAADFLENVWQRNSHGWGVFHRHGGRLTWAKGMAFDELLAFNRQLPLDAEAYLHLRKATYGHICHDLAHPYLVREGLLLMHNGSIHHLAPSDPAQSDTAELARLLRDMLAGLDDTQAQALLRSEGFGRLMAPLVQGSMVVLFDAQGAVRLGRDWHTVQTHEWDGEMPGIQVSNTHAWAPKPGLQRPAAGRWRWLSWALG
;
A
#
# COMPACT_ATOMS: atom_id res chain seq x y z
N MET A 1 -9.85 -0.44 -7.69
CA MET A 1 -9.31 -0.12 -6.38
C MET A 1 -7.82 -0.34 -6.47
N CYS A 2 -7.00 0.61 -6.02
CA CYS A 2 -5.54 0.54 -6.09
C CYS A 2 -4.98 -0.70 -5.37
N LEU A 3 -3.67 -0.94 -5.51
CA LEU A 3 -2.95 -1.90 -4.68
C LEU A 3 -1.70 -1.27 -4.09
N ILE A 4 -1.55 -1.35 -2.76
CA ILE A 4 -0.27 -1.23 -2.07
C ILE A 4 0.25 -2.64 -1.78
N ILE A 5 1.51 -2.88 -2.11
CA ILE A 5 2.28 -4.10 -1.84
C ILE A 5 3.37 -3.74 -0.84
N LYS A 6 3.46 -4.47 0.27
CA LYS A 6 4.56 -4.36 1.23
C LYS A 6 5.57 -5.48 0.96
N LYS A 7 6.67 -5.14 0.29
CA LYS A 7 7.83 -6.01 0.09
C LYS A 7 8.64 -6.07 1.40
N PRO A 8 8.71 -7.22 2.09
CA PRO A 8 9.56 -7.36 3.26
C PRO A 8 11.04 -7.46 2.88
N VAL A 9 11.91 -7.32 3.88
CA VAL A 9 13.35 -7.58 3.75
C VAL A 9 13.58 -9.03 3.28
N GLY A 10 14.58 -9.21 2.41
CA GLY A 10 15.00 -10.49 1.84
C GLY A 10 14.10 -11.01 0.72
N ARG A 11 13.11 -10.24 0.25
CA ARG A 11 12.14 -10.69 -0.75
C ARG A 11 12.06 -9.75 -1.95
N GLN A 12 11.69 -10.31 -3.10
CA GLN A 12 11.45 -9.61 -4.35
C GLN A 12 9.96 -9.67 -4.72
N ILE A 13 9.41 -8.61 -5.33
CA ILE A 13 8.05 -8.70 -5.89
C ILE A 13 8.15 -9.36 -7.27
N ALA A 14 7.38 -10.42 -7.49
CA ALA A 14 7.41 -11.15 -8.76
C ALA A 14 6.92 -10.27 -9.93
N ALA A 15 7.62 -10.34 -11.07
CA ALA A 15 7.29 -9.51 -12.24
C ALA A 15 5.93 -9.89 -12.85
N ASP A 16 5.60 -11.17 -12.88
CA ASP A 16 4.30 -11.67 -13.37
C ASP A 16 3.14 -11.23 -12.45
N PHE A 17 3.38 -11.11 -11.15
CA PHE A 17 2.41 -10.51 -10.23
C PHE A 17 2.19 -9.03 -10.55
N LEU A 18 3.26 -8.27 -10.76
CA LEU A 18 3.14 -6.86 -11.14
C LEU A 18 2.39 -6.68 -12.45
N GLU A 19 2.62 -7.55 -13.44
CA GLU A 19 1.88 -7.55 -14.70
C GLU A 19 0.38 -7.78 -14.45
N ASN A 20 0.03 -8.79 -13.65
CA ASN A 20 -1.37 -9.09 -13.30
C ASN A 20 -2.09 -7.91 -12.63
N VAL A 21 -1.40 -7.22 -11.72
CA VAL A 21 -1.95 -6.05 -11.02
C VAL A 21 -2.05 -4.86 -11.98
N TRP A 22 -1.05 -4.67 -12.85
CA TRP A 22 -1.00 -3.57 -13.82
C TRP A 22 -2.20 -3.59 -14.77
N GLN A 23 -2.64 -4.76 -15.21
CA GLN A 23 -3.84 -4.91 -16.06
C GLN A 23 -5.11 -4.30 -15.47
N ARG A 24 -5.15 -4.06 -14.15
CA ARG A 24 -6.30 -3.50 -13.43
C ARG A 24 -6.03 -2.11 -12.87
N ASN A 25 -4.77 -1.70 -12.76
CA ASN A 25 -4.30 -0.53 -12.00
C ASN A 25 -3.11 0.14 -12.69
N SER A 26 -3.29 0.53 -13.96
CA SER A 26 -2.24 1.10 -14.82
C SER A 26 -2.16 2.63 -14.78
N HIS A 27 -2.86 3.31 -13.87
CA HIS A 27 -2.97 4.78 -13.85
C HIS A 27 -1.78 5.46 -13.13
N GLY A 28 -0.63 4.78 -13.08
CA GLY A 28 0.60 5.22 -12.41
C GLY A 28 1.06 4.25 -11.32
N TRP A 29 2.36 4.27 -11.06
CA TRP A 29 2.99 3.51 -9.97
C TRP A 29 3.87 4.40 -9.13
N GLY A 30 4.15 3.97 -7.92
CA GLY A 30 5.24 4.55 -7.13
C GLY A 30 5.72 3.63 -6.03
N VAL A 31 6.90 3.92 -5.54
CA VAL A 31 7.57 3.14 -4.50
C VAL A 31 8.19 4.08 -3.49
N PHE A 32 8.17 3.71 -2.21
CA PHE A 32 9.14 4.22 -1.24
C PHE A 32 9.78 3.09 -0.46
N HIS A 33 11.03 3.31 -0.05
CA HIS A 33 11.80 2.42 0.80
C HIS A 33 12.89 3.22 1.53
N ARG A 34 13.61 2.55 2.44
CA ARG A 34 14.84 3.10 3.01
C ARG A 34 16.05 2.48 2.33
N HIS A 35 17.09 3.28 2.09
CA HIS A 35 18.38 2.82 1.61
C HIS A 35 19.48 3.69 2.23
N GLY A 36 20.44 3.07 2.90
CA GLY A 36 21.54 3.79 3.56
C GLY A 36 21.06 4.79 4.61
N GLY A 37 19.99 4.45 5.34
CA GLY A 37 19.38 5.33 6.34
C GLY A 37 18.49 6.46 5.78
N ARG A 38 18.50 6.69 4.45
CA ARG A 38 17.73 7.74 3.78
C ARG A 38 16.43 7.22 3.19
N LEU A 39 15.42 8.08 3.19
CA LEU A 39 14.16 7.85 2.52
C LEU A 39 14.35 7.98 1.00
N THR A 40 14.07 6.92 0.25
CA THR A 40 14.14 6.89 -1.22
C THR A 40 12.77 6.61 -1.78
N TRP A 41 12.38 7.31 -2.85
CA TRP A 41 11.11 7.10 -3.51
C TRP A 41 11.18 7.43 -5.00
N ALA A 42 10.28 6.84 -5.76
CA ALA A 42 10.10 7.09 -7.18
C ALA A 42 8.64 6.88 -7.56
N LYS A 43 8.22 7.49 -8.66
CA LYS A 43 6.92 7.24 -9.29
C LYS A 43 7.03 7.42 -10.79
N GLY A 44 6.16 6.73 -11.52
CA GLY A 44 6.17 6.71 -12.98
C GLY A 44 4.80 6.32 -13.54
N MET A 45 4.72 6.33 -14.86
CA MET A 45 3.46 6.10 -15.57
C MET A 45 3.52 4.87 -16.48
N ALA A 46 4.71 4.37 -16.80
CA ALA A 46 4.89 3.22 -17.68
C ALA A 46 5.23 1.94 -16.91
N PHE A 47 4.75 0.81 -17.43
CA PHE A 47 4.97 -0.51 -16.83
C PHE A 47 6.45 -0.94 -16.88
N ASP A 48 7.15 -0.64 -17.96
CA ASP A 48 8.56 -1.01 -18.09
C ASP A 48 9.45 -0.30 -17.07
N GLU A 49 9.11 0.96 -16.73
CA GLU A 49 9.76 1.71 -15.65
C GLU A 49 9.52 1.03 -14.31
N LEU A 50 8.29 0.59 -14.04
CA LEU A 50 7.94 -0.16 -12.83
C LEU A 50 8.76 -1.44 -12.71
N LEU A 51 8.86 -2.23 -13.79
CA LEU A 51 9.63 -3.46 -13.78
C LEU A 51 11.13 -3.20 -13.61
N ALA A 52 11.66 -2.17 -14.27
CA ALA A 52 13.05 -1.76 -14.13
C ALA A 52 13.36 -1.33 -12.68
N PHE A 53 12.50 -0.51 -12.08
CA PHE A 53 12.65 -0.07 -10.70
C PHE A 53 12.53 -1.24 -9.73
N ASN A 54 11.54 -2.12 -9.92
CA ASN A 54 11.36 -3.31 -9.08
C ASN A 54 12.61 -4.19 -9.06
N ARG A 55 13.26 -4.42 -10.22
CA ARG A 55 14.51 -5.20 -10.29
C ARG A 55 15.69 -4.56 -9.54
N GLN A 56 15.65 -3.26 -9.34
CA GLN A 56 16.70 -2.50 -8.64
C GLN A 56 16.40 -2.30 -7.15
N LEU A 57 15.22 -2.74 -6.66
CA LEU A 57 14.87 -2.59 -5.27
C LEU A 57 15.83 -3.37 -4.36
N PRO A 58 16.40 -2.74 -3.32
CA PRO A 58 17.30 -3.42 -2.41
C PRO A 58 16.61 -4.59 -1.71
N LEU A 59 17.25 -5.76 -1.73
CA LEU A 59 16.73 -6.94 -1.03
C LEU A 59 16.78 -6.73 0.49
N ASP A 60 17.77 -6.01 1.00
CA ASP A 60 17.97 -5.72 2.43
C ASP A 60 17.06 -4.61 2.98
N ALA A 61 16.11 -4.09 2.18
CA ALA A 61 15.17 -3.06 2.60
C ALA A 61 13.71 -3.49 2.52
N GLU A 62 12.91 -3.06 3.49
CA GLU A 62 11.45 -3.02 3.34
C GLU A 62 11.06 -1.93 2.34
N ALA A 63 10.11 -2.23 1.44
CA ALA A 63 9.58 -1.27 0.48
C ALA A 63 8.05 -1.37 0.38
N TYR A 64 7.43 -0.26 0.01
CA TYR A 64 6.01 -0.19 -0.32
C TYR A 64 5.86 0.27 -1.75
N LEU A 65 5.14 -0.51 -2.55
CA LEU A 65 4.88 -0.24 -3.96
C LEU A 65 3.39 -0.06 -4.15
N HIS A 66 2.99 1.02 -4.82
CA HIS A 66 1.61 1.36 -5.12
C HIS A 66 1.35 1.29 -6.62
N LEU A 67 0.26 0.64 -7.02
CA LEU A 67 -0.31 0.73 -8.37
C LEU A 67 -1.67 1.43 -8.28
N ARG A 68 -1.80 2.54 -9.03
CA ARG A 68 -2.96 3.42 -8.97
C ARG A 68 -4.06 2.96 -9.92
N LYS A 69 -5.29 3.01 -9.44
CA LYS A 69 -6.50 3.12 -10.26
C LYS A 69 -7.23 4.39 -9.83
N ALA A 70 -7.11 5.44 -10.63
CA ALA A 70 -7.71 6.74 -10.37
C ALA A 70 -9.23 6.64 -10.12
N THR A 71 -9.67 7.11 -8.95
CA THR A 71 -11.09 7.39 -8.64
C THR A 71 -11.34 8.89 -8.61
N TYR A 72 -10.47 9.62 -7.91
CA TYR A 72 -10.44 11.09 -7.87
C TYR A 72 -9.14 11.61 -8.50
N GLY A 73 -9.28 12.71 -9.22
CA GLY A 73 -8.21 13.39 -9.93
C GLY A 73 -7.80 12.73 -11.25
N HIS A 74 -7.14 13.52 -12.10
CA HIS A 74 -6.64 13.08 -13.41
C HIS A 74 -5.65 11.91 -13.32
N ILE A 75 -5.44 11.25 -14.46
CA ILE A 75 -4.37 10.26 -14.65
C ILE A 75 -3.13 11.01 -15.13
N CYS A 76 -2.25 11.35 -14.19
CA CYS A 76 -0.99 12.01 -14.47
C CYS A 76 0.07 11.64 -13.40
N HIS A 77 1.33 11.93 -13.72
CA HIS A 77 2.49 11.63 -12.86
C HIS A 77 2.38 12.29 -11.48
N ASP A 78 1.93 13.55 -11.43
CA ASP A 78 1.81 14.29 -10.18
C ASP A 78 0.82 13.66 -9.20
N LEU A 79 -0.28 13.09 -9.72
CA LEU A 79 -1.32 12.47 -8.92
C LEU A 79 -1.09 10.97 -8.62
N ALA A 80 -0.03 10.37 -9.17
CA ALA A 80 0.44 9.07 -8.76
C ALA A 80 1.09 9.16 -7.37
N HIS A 81 0.79 8.17 -6.52
CA HIS A 81 1.45 8.00 -5.22
C HIS A 81 2.93 7.62 -5.40
N PRO A 82 3.80 7.90 -4.42
CA PRO A 82 3.52 8.56 -3.13
C PRO A 82 3.35 10.07 -3.21
N TYR A 83 2.69 10.64 -2.22
CA TYR A 83 2.62 12.08 -1.97
C TYR A 83 3.63 12.49 -0.90
N LEU A 84 4.27 13.64 -1.07
CA LEU A 84 5.09 14.26 -0.04
C LEU A 84 4.20 15.07 0.90
N VAL A 85 4.13 14.65 2.17
CA VAL A 85 3.39 15.37 3.22
C VAL A 85 4.26 16.51 3.76
N ARG A 86 5.49 16.17 4.15
CA ARG A 86 6.55 17.12 4.51
C ARG A 86 7.89 16.46 4.21
N GLU A 87 8.98 17.21 4.33
CA GLU A 87 10.31 16.61 4.23
C GLU A 87 10.43 15.41 5.20
N GLY A 88 10.91 14.28 4.67
CA GLY A 88 11.05 13.04 5.42
C GLY A 88 9.76 12.25 5.66
N LEU A 89 8.60 12.66 5.13
CA LEU A 89 7.32 11.95 5.32
C LEU A 89 6.54 11.79 4.00
N LEU A 90 6.36 10.54 3.59
CA LEU A 90 5.62 10.15 2.40
C LEU A 90 4.28 9.48 2.74
N LEU A 91 3.35 9.55 1.79
CA LEU A 91 2.01 9.00 1.94
C LEU A 91 1.61 8.16 0.72
N MET A 92 1.14 6.94 0.97
CA MET A 92 0.39 6.10 0.03
C MET A 92 -1.03 5.87 0.55
N HIS A 93 -1.99 5.77 -0.36
CA HIS A 93 -3.38 5.57 -0.02
C HIS A 93 -4.04 4.60 -1.01
N ASN A 94 -4.79 3.64 -0.49
CA ASN A 94 -5.65 2.77 -1.25
C ASN A 94 -7.09 2.84 -0.75
N GLY A 95 -7.96 3.35 -1.59
CA GLY A 95 -9.37 3.51 -1.31
C GLY A 95 -9.85 4.82 -1.88
N SER A 96 -10.87 5.37 -1.25
CA SER A 96 -11.43 6.66 -1.58
C SER A 96 -11.89 7.32 -0.30
N ILE A 97 -11.51 8.58 -0.10
CA ILE A 97 -11.90 9.36 1.08
C ILE A 97 -12.93 10.37 0.59
N HIS A 98 -14.19 9.94 0.53
CA HIS A 98 -15.26 10.68 -0.15
C HIS A 98 -15.48 12.11 0.38
N HIS A 99 -15.27 12.34 1.67
CA HIS A 99 -15.41 13.66 2.28
C HIS A 99 -14.21 14.58 2.01
N LEU A 100 -13.13 14.07 1.44
CA LEU A 100 -11.99 14.83 0.90
C LEU A 100 -12.00 14.87 -0.64
N ALA A 101 -13.04 14.35 -1.28
CA ALA A 101 -13.13 14.34 -2.74
C ALA A 101 -13.15 15.78 -3.28
N PRO A 102 -12.19 16.17 -4.12
CA PRO A 102 -12.13 17.52 -4.65
C PRO A 102 -13.16 17.70 -5.77
N SER A 103 -13.66 18.92 -5.94
CA SER A 103 -14.40 19.31 -7.15
C SER A 103 -13.49 19.56 -8.34
N ASP A 104 -12.23 19.95 -8.08
CA ASP A 104 -11.20 20.15 -9.10
C ASP A 104 -10.50 18.82 -9.45
N PRO A 105 -10.60 18.33 -10.70
CA PRO A 105 -9.93 17.09 -11.11
C PRO A 105 -8.41 17.21 -11.22
N ALA A 106 -7.81 18.40 -11.11
CA ALA A 106 -6.37 18.54 -10.93
C ALA A 106 -5.89 18.09 -9.54
N GLN A 107 -6.82 17.86 -8.60
CA GLN A 107 -6.56 17.38 -7.25
C GLN A 107 -7.06 15.95 -7.05
N SER A 108 -6.61 15.29 -5.98
CA SER A 108 -7.17 14.03 -5.50
C SER A 108 -7.53 14.10 -4.02
N ASP A 109 -8.38 13.19 -3.57
CA ASP A 109 -8.68 12.98 -2.15
C ASP A 109 -7.40 12.71 -1.32
N THR A 110 -6.43 12.04 -1.94
CA THR A 110 -5.13 11.78 -1.32
C THR A 110 -4.28 13.06 -1.22
N ALA A 111 -4.31 13.91 -2.24
CA ALA A 111 -3.60 15.19 -2.22
C ALA A 111 -4.11 16.07 -1.08
N GLU A 112 -5.43 16.08 -0.88
CA GLU A 112 -6.07 16.81 0.22
C GLU A 112 -5.71 16.22 1.58
N LEU A 113 -5.70 14.88 1.73
CA LEU A 113 -5.20 14.24 2.95
C LEU A 113 -3.74 14.62 3.25
N ALA A 114 -2.86 14.62 2.24
CA ALA A 114 -1.47 15.02 2.41
C ALA A 114 -1.33 16.49 2.82
N ARG A 115 -2.21 17.37 2.32
CA ARG A 115 -2.28 18.78 2.72
C ARG A 115 -2.72 18.92 4.17
N LEU A 116 -3.80 18.25 4.60
CA LEU A 116 -4.28 18.28 5.98
C LEU A 116 -3.24 17.76 6.98
N LEU A 117 -2.55 16.67 6.65
CA LEU A 117 -1.48 16.13 7.50
C LEU A 117 -0.29 17.09 7.59
N ARG A 118 0.05 17.79 6.49
CA ARG A 118 1.09 18.81 6.51
C ARG A 118 0.74 19.96 7.44
N ASP A 119 -0.50 20.45 7.38
CA ASP A 119 -0.98 21.53 8.25
C ASP A 119 -1.01 21.09 9.72
N MET A 120 -1.50 19.88 9.99
CA MET A 120 -1.55 19.31 11.35
C MET A 120 -0.16 19.14 11.97
N LEU A 121 0.85 18.82 11.17
CA LEU A 121 2.23 18.61 11.61
C LEU A 121 3.08 19.90 11.55
N ALA A 122 2.49 21.02 11.14
CA ALA A 122 3.21 22.28 11.03
C ALA A 122 3.75 22.74 12.39
N GLY A 123 5.01 23.18 12.42
CA GLY A 123 5.68 23.62 13.64
C GLY A 123 6.23 22.50 14.53
N LEU A 124 5.96 21.23 14.22
CA LEU A 124 6.58 20.10 14.89
C LEU A 124 7.95 19.79 14.29
N ASP A 125 8.92 19.52 15.15
CA ASP A 125 10.17 18.90 14.71
C ASP A 125 9.96 17.42 14.31
N ASP A 126 10.97 16.81 13.71
CA ASP A 126 10.89 15.43 13.22
C ASP A 126 10.59 14.42 14.34
N THR A 127 11.11 14.63 15.55
CA THR A 127 10.91 13.72 16.68
C THR A 127 9.47 13.81 17.18
N GLN A 128 8.95 15.03 17.34
CA GLN A 128 7.57 15.30 17.73
C GLN A 128 6.58 14.75 16.72
N ALA A 129 6.81 15.00 15.42
CA ALA A 129 5.97 14.49 14.36
C ALA A 129 5.96 12.95 14.34
N GLN A 130 7.14 12.31 14.42
CA GLN A 130 7.26 10.85 14.45
C GLN A 130 6.56 10.22 15.66
N ALA A 131 6.64 10.87 16.83
CA ALA A 131 5.96 10.43 18.05
C ALA A 131 4.44 10.57 17.92
N LEU A 132 3.95 11.71 17.40
CA LEU A 132 2.53 11.93 17.18
C LEU A 132 1.94 10.90 16.22
N LEU A 133 2.58 10.67 15.07
CA LEU A 133 2.11 9.72 14.05
C LEU A 133 2.00 8.28 14.57
N ARG A 134 2.79 7.92 15.58
CA ARG A 134 2.77 6.58 16.21
C ARG A 134 1.94 6.52 17.48
N SER A 135 1.37 7.64 17.90
CA SER A 135 0.52 7.68 19.09
C SER A 135 -0.84 7.03 18.83
N GLU A 136 -1.40 6.40 19.86
CA GLU A 136 -2.75 5.87 19.81
C GLU A 136 -3.78 6.98 19.51
N GLY A 137 -3.55 8.19 20.05
CA GLY A 137 -4.41 9.34 19.82
C GLY A 137 -4.53 9.72 18.34
N PHE A 138 -3.40 9.74 17.62
CA PHE A 138 -3.41 9.97 16.17
C PHE A 138 -4.15 8.85 15.44
N GLY A 139 -3.90 7.59 15.78
CA GLY A 139 -4.61 6.46 15.17
C GLY A 139 -6.13 6.55 15.35
N ARG A 140 -6.60 6.88 16.55
CA ARG A 140 -8.04 7.08 16.86
C ARG A 140 -8.63 8.28 16.13
N LEU A 141 -7.89 9.39 16.02
CA LEU A 141 -8.33 10.58 15.30
C LEU A 141 -8.48 10.32 13.79
N MET A 142 -7.54 9.56 13.20
CA MET A 142 -7.54 9.27 11.77
C MET A 142 -8.54 8.16 11.38
N ALA A 143 -8.91 7.26 12.30
CA ALA A 143 -9.72 6.09 11.98
C ALA A 143 -11.06 6.40 11.28
N PRO A 144 -11.86 7.41 11.70
CA PRO A 144 -13.08 7.80 10.97
C PRO A 144 -12.79 8.35 9.56
N LEU A 145 -11.71 9.11 9.42
CA LEU A 145 -11.32 9.73 8.14
C LEU A 145 -10.95 8.67 7.10
N VAL A 146 -10.22 7.63 7.50
CA VAL A 146 -9.72 6.58 6.60
C VAL A 146 -10.59 5.33 6.59
N GLN A 147 -11.82 5.40 7.12
CA GLN A 147 -12.72 4.25 7.20
C GLN A 147 -12.97 3.64 5.81
N GLY A 148 -12.77 2.32 5.69
CA GLY A 148 -12.91 1.60 4.43
C GLY A 148 -11.73 1.76 3.46
N SER A 149 -10.73 2.57 3.82
CA SER A 149 -9.51 2.81 3.05
C SER A 149 -8.27 2.28 3.78
N MET A 150 -7.10 2.41 3.15
CA MET A 150 -5.79 2.13 3.74
C MET A 150 -4.84 3.27 3.48
N VAL A 151 -4.16 3.73 4.52
CA VAL A 151 -3.12 4.76 4.40
C VAL A 151 -1.81 4.21 4.95
N VAL A 152 -0.72 4.45 4.23
CA VAL A 152 0.63 4.19 4.71
C VAL A 152 1.38 5.52 4.74
N LEU A 153 1.78 5.92 5.94
CA LEU A 153 2.73 7.00 6.16
C LEU A 153 4.10 6.38 6.36
N PHE A 154 5.14 6.96 5.77
CA PHE A 154 6.48 6.38 5.84
C PHE A 154 7.53 7.46 6.06
N ASP A 155 8.30 7.28 7.13
CA ASP A 155 9.34 8.21 7.57
C ASP A 155 10.64 7.46 7.93
N ALA A 156 11.59 8.16 8.55
CA ALA A 156 12.87 7.60 8.97
C ALA A 156 12.76 6.51 10.06
N GLN A 157 11.65 6.43 10.80
CA GLN A 157 11.38 5.38 11.77
C GLN A 157 10.58 4.20 11.17
N GLY A 158 10.14 4.31 9.91
CA GLY A 158 9.44 3.26 9.17
C GLY A 158 7.96 3.57 8.92
N ALA A 159 7.17 2.54 8.66
CA ALA A 159 5.77 2.70 8.26
C ALA A 159 4.82 2.84 9.46
N VAL A 160 3.89 3.79 9.36
CA VAL A 160 2.63 3.81 10.10
C VAL A 160 1.51 3.41 9.14
N ARG A 161 0.73 2.41 9.50
CA ARG A 161 -0.37 1.88 8.68
C ARG A 161 -1.69 2.15 9.37
N LEU A 162 -2.64 2.71 8.62
CA LEU A 162 -3.97 3.06 9.11
C LEU A 162 -5.04 2.46 8.20
N GLY A 163 -6.22 2.20 8.76
CA GLY A 163 -7.37 1.68 8.02
C GLY A 163 -7.49 0.16 8.10
N ARG A 164 -7.85 -0.47 6.97
CA ARG A 164 -8.17 -1.90 6.90
C ARG A 164 -6.98 -2.84 7.14
N ASP A 165 -7.29 -4.10 7.41
CA ASP A 165 -6.32 -5.19 7.52
C ASP A 165 -5.64 -5.54 6.19
N TRP A 166 -4.40 -5.98 6.29
CA TRP A 166 -3.59 -6.44 5.16
C TRP A 166 -3.85 -7.91 4.86
N HIS A 167 -3.88 -8.24 3.57
CA HIS A 167 -3.92 -9.62 3.12
C HIS A 167 -2.52 -10.15 2.90
N THR A 168 -2.19 -11.30 3.47
CA THR A 168 -0.94 -12.02 3.15
C THR A 168 -1.22 -12.95 1.99
N VAL A 169 -0.50 -12.79 0.87
CA VAL A 169 -0.66 -13.63 -0.31
C VAL A 169 -0.36 -15.09 0.06
N GLN A 170 -1.26 -15.99 -0.33
CA GLN A 170 -1.19 -17.41 -0.03
C GLN A 170 -0.64 -18.22 -1.21
N THR A 171 -0.10 -19.40 -0.93
CA THR A 171 0.43 -20.33 -1.95
C THR A 171 -0.62 -20.85 -2.94
N HIS A 172 -1.91 -20.79 -2.59
CA HIS A 172 -3.00 -21.14 -3.50
C HIS A 172 -3.48 -19.96 -4.35
N GLU A 173 -2.97 -18.76 -4.10
CA GLU A 173 -3.32 -17.55 -4.86
C GLU A 173 -2.20 -17.16 -5.81
N TRP A 174 -0.95 -17.40 -5.40
CA TRP A 174 0.25 -17.19 -6.20
C TRP A 174 1.34 -18.19 -5.82
N ASP A 175 2.31 -18.40 -6.70
CA ASP A 175 3.49 -19.26 -6.49
C ASP A 175 4.79 -18.45 -6.36
N GLY A 176 5.94 -19.11 -6.26
CA GLY A 176 7.25 -18.45 -6.25
C GLY A 176 7.43 -17.45 -5.11
N GLU A 177 7.76 -16.20 -5.46
CA GLU A 177 8.18 -15.16 -4.51
C GLU A 177 7.02 -14.45 -3.78
N MET A 178 5.78 -14.58 -4.24
CA MET A 178 4.68 -13.81 -3.68
C MET A 178 4.10 -14.35 -2.37
N PRO A 179 4.00 -15.67 -2.11
CA PRO A 179 3.49 -16.19 -0.84
C PRO A 179 4.20 -15.59 0.39
N GLY A 180 3.44 -15.04 1.33
CA GLY A 180 3.95 -14.34 2.50
C GLY A 180 4.15 -12.82 2.32
N ILE A 181 4.10 -12.29 1.10
CA ILE A 181 4.09 -10.84 0.85
C ILE A 181 2.71 -10.29 1.19
N GLN A 182 2.66 -9.10 1.82
CA GLN A 182 1.39 -8.47 2.21
C GLN A 182 0.91 -7.48 1.15
N VAL A 183 -0.39 -7.48 0.88
CA VAL A 183 -1.07 -6.57 -0.05
C VAL A 183 -2.31 -5.95 0.58
N SER A 184 -2.62 -4.74 0.16
CA SER A 184 -3.73 -3.95 0.73
C SER A 184 -5.14 -4.42 0.35
N ASN A 185 -5.31 -5.37 -0.56
CA ASN A 185 -6.60 -6.00 -0.86
C ASN A 185 -6.41 -7.17 -1.85
N THR A 186 -7.49 -7.92 -2.07
CA THR A 186 -7.57 -9.04 -3.03
C THR A 186 -8.38 -8.71 -4.29
N HIS A 187 -8.86 -7.47 -4.44
CA HIS A 187 -9.73 -7.05 -5.56
C HIS A 187 -8.96 -6.38 -6.72
N ALA A 188 -7.73 -5.94 -6.46
CA ALA A 188 -6.89 -5.24 -7.43
C ALA A 188 -6.07 -6.20 -8.31
N TRP A 189 -6.12 -7.50 -8.06
CA TRP A 189 -5.41 -8.55 -8.78
C TRP A 189 -6.28 -9.81 -8.84
N ALA A 190 -5.87 -10.80 -9.62
CA ALA A 190 -6.55 -12.09 -9.68
C ALA A 190 -5.57 -13.21 -9.37
N PRO A 191 -5.99 -14.27 -8.64
CA PRO A 191 -5.17 -15.45 -8.40
C PRO A 191 -4.59 -16.03 -9.69
N LYS A 192 -3.37 -16.56 -9.61
CA LYS A 192 -2.68 -17.17 -10.75
C LYS A 192 -3.47 -18.41 -11.22
N PRO A 193 -3.82 -18.52 -12.51
CA PRO A 193 -4.56 -19.67 -13.04
C PRO A 193 -3.85 -21.00 -12.73
N GLY A 194 -4.62 -22.02 -12.40
CA GLY A 194 -4.10 -23.37 -12.14
C GLY A 194 -3.71 -23.65 -10.68
N LEU A 195 -3.66 -22.63 -9.81
CA LEU A 195 -3.51 -22.83 -8.37
C LEU A 195 -4.88 -23.10 -7.74
N GLN A 196 -5.01 -24.23 -7.04
CA GLN A 196 -6.25 -24.62 -6.37
C GLN A 196 -6.21 -24.26 -4.89
N ARG A 197 -7.32 -23.72 -4.36
CA ARG A 197 -7.54 -23.63 -2.91
C ARG A 197 -7.53 -25.05 -2.33
N PRO A 198 -6.74 -25.34 -1.28
CA PRO A 198 -6.91 -26.60 -0.58
C PRO A 198 -8.37 -26.70 -0.13
N ALA A 199 -8.98 -27.85 -0.41
CA ALA A 199 -10.37 -28.09 -0.02
C ALA A 199 -10.50 -27.82 1.48
N ALA A 200 -11.42 -26.94 1.87
CA ALA A 200 -11.71 -26.68 3.27
C ALA A 200 -12.02 -28.03 3.93
N GLY A 201 -11.15 -28.47 4.83
CA GLY A 201 -11.26 -29.76 5.50
C GLY A 201 -12.66 -29.87 6.11
N ARG A 202 -13.45 -30.83 5.63
CA ARG A 202 -14.67 -31.25 6.31
C ARG A 202 -14.22 -31.81 7.65
N TRP A 203 -14.30 -31.00 8.71
CA TRP A 203 -14.26 -31.50 10.08
C TRP A 203 -15.46 -32.42 10.26
N ARG A 204 -15.25 -33.72 10.03
CA ARG A 204 -16.19 -34.76 10.43
C ARG A 204 -16.17 -34.79 11.95
N TRP A 205 -17.22 -34.23 12.55
CA TRP A 205 -17.58 -34.51 13.93
C TRP A 205 -17.85 -36.02 14.04
N LEU A 206 -16.86 -36.78 14.52
CA LEU A 206 -17.09 -38.13 15.02
C LEU A 206 -17.74 -37.99 16.39
N SER A 207 -19.07 -38.00 16.40
CA SER A 207 -19.86 -38.21 17.62
C SER A 207 -19.55 -39.60 18.16
N TRP A 208 -18.95 -39.64 19.35
CA TRP A 208 -18.79 -40.85 20.14
C TRP A 208 -20.17 -41.34 20.59
N ALA A 209 -20.63 -42.46 20.05
CA ALA A 209 -21.70 -43.22 20.67
C ALA A 209 -21.07 -44.08 21.78
N LEU A 210 -21.32 -43.70 23.03
CA LEU A 210 -21.06 -44.54 24.20
C LEU A 210 -22.05 -45.70 24.19
N GLY A 211 -21.53 -46.89 24.46
CA GLY A 211 -22.32 -48.07 24.83
C GLY A 211 -22.76 -48.05 26.28
#